data_AF-A0A649UDT0-F1
#
_entry.id   AF-A0A649UDT0-F1
#
_cell.length_a   1.000
_cell.length_b   1.000
_cell.length_c   1.000
_cell.angle_alpha   90.00
_cell.angle_beta   90.00
_cell.angle_gamma   90.00
#
_symmetry.space_group_name_H-M   'P 1'
#
loop_
_entity.id
_entity.type
_entity.pdbx_description
1 polymer ?
#
loop_
_entity_poly.entity_id
_entity_poly.type
_entity_poly.pdbx_seq_one_letter_code
_entity_poly.pdbx_strand_id
1 'polypeptide(L)'
;PFFLFNMWWFMVFYLMVGLFYYLNTFWFFSYYTMISYSFGGDVLSMCMIFLSFWIISLMIIASYSVYKFGNYGGEFLVVNVFLLLFLILSFSTTNLFLFYLFFESSLVPTLFLIFGWGYQPE
;
A
#
# COMPACT_ATOMS: atom_id res chain seq x y z
N PRO A 1 -9.07 8.68 11.02
CA PRO A 1 -10.47 9.20 11.02
C PRO A 1 -11.29 8.77 9.79
N PHE A 2 -10.80 8.95 8.55
CA PHE A 2 -11.58 8.62 7.34
C PHE A 2 -11.97 7.14 7.21
N PHE A 3 -11.10 6.24 7.69
CA PHE A 3 -11.37 4.80 7.78
C PHE A 3 -12.59 4.46 8.66
N LEU A 4 -12.75 5.19 9.77
CA LEU A 4 -13.83 4.96 10.74
C LEU A 4 -15.18 5.44 10.21
N PHE A 5 -15.19 6.43 9.31
CA PHE A 5 -16.40 6.96 8.69
C PHE A 5 -16.78 6.26 7.38
N ASN A 6 -16.07 5.19 6.99
CA ASN A 6 -16.31 4.42 5.76
C ASN A 6 -16.30 5.29 4.48
N MET A 7 -15.54 6.38 4.49
CA MET A 7 -15.44 7.32 3.37
C MET A 7 -14.38 6.87 2.35
N TRP A 8 -14.60 5.69 1.79
CA TRP A 8 -13.71 4.99 0.85
C TRP A 8 -13.27 5.86 -0.36
N TRP A 9 -14.18 6.66 -0.94
CA TRP A 9 -13.83 7.58 -2.03
C TRP A 9 -12.80 8.66 -1.63
N PHE A 10 -13.00 9.29 -0.48
CA PHE A 10 -12.06 10.31 0.02
C PHE A 10 -10.69 9.71 0.32
N MET A 11 -10.64 8.45 0.75
CA MET A 11 -9.38 7.75 0.94
C MET A 11 -8.64 7.50 -0.37
N VAL A 12 -9.32 7.07 -1.43
CA VAL A 12 -8.69 6.91 -2.75
C VAL A 12 -8.13 8.24 -3.24
N PHE A 13 -8.89 9.34 -3.08
CA PHE A 13 -8.40 10.67 -3.44
C PHE A 13 -7.13 11.04 -2.65
N TYR A 14 -7.11 10.79 -1.34
CA TYR A 14 -5.93 11.04 -0.52
C TYR A 14 -4.71 10.20 -0.95
N LEU A 15 -4.92 8.91 -1.27
CA LEU A 15 -3.85 8.05 -1.79
C LEU A 15 -3.30 8.57 -3.12
N MET A 16 -4.17 9.03 -4.02
CA MET A 16 -3.75 9.61 -5.31
C MET A 16 -3.00 10.94 -5.12
N VAL A 17 -3.44 11.81 -4.22
CA VAL A 17 -2.69 13.03 -3.89
C VAL A 17 -1.33 12.69 -3.26
N GLY A 18 -1.28 11.69 -2.38
CA GLY A 18 -0.03 11.19 -1.79
C GLY A 18 0.95 10.66 -2.84
N LEU A 19 0.46 9.97 -3.86
CA LEU A 19 1.24 9.54 -5.03
C LEU A 19 1.87 10.70 -5.78
N PHE A 20 1.08 11.73 -6.10
CA PHE A 20 1.60 12.91 -6.79
C PHE A 20 2.60 13.65 -5.92
N TYR A 21 2.36 13.76 -4.62
CA TYR A 21 3.32 14.35 -3.69
C TYR A 21 4.65 13.56 -3.71
N TYR A 22 4.58 12.23 -3.59
CA TYR A 22 5.74 11.35 -3.67
C TYR A 22 6.56 11.63 -4.94
N LEU A 23 5.93 11.56 -6.12
CA LEU A 23 6.60 11.82 -7.39
C LEU A 23 7.29 13.19 -7.48
N ASN A 24 6.70 14.24 -6.90
CA ASN A 24 7.29 15.58 -6.91
C ASN A 24 8.48 15.73 -5.96
N THR A 25 8.53 14.94 -4.88
CA THR A 25 9.62 15.03 -3.90
C THR A 25 10.89 14.32 -4.36
N PHE A 26 10.79 13.33 -5.24
CA PHE A 26 11.94 12.53 -5.66
C PHE A 26 12.59 13.06 -6.92
N TRP A 27 13.90 13.15 -6.85
CA TRP A 27 14.73 13.49 -7.98
C TRP A 27 15.15 12.17 -8.63
N PHE A 28 14.72 11.94 -9.86
CA PHE A 28 15.10 10.76 -10.64
C PHE A 28 16.58 10.84 -11.05
N PHE A 29 17.47 10.63 -10.10
CA PHE A 29 18.88 10.40 -10.37
C PHE A 29 19.12 8.91 -10.56
N SER A 30 20.10 8.57 -11.41
CA SER A 30 20.50 7.18 -11.66
C SER A 30 21.22 6.52 -10.48
N TYR A 31 21.62 7.29 -9.47
CA TYR A 31 22.32 6.81 -8.29
C TYR A 31 21.36 6.57 -7.13
N TYR A 32 21.78 5.74 -6.19
CA TYR A 32 21.08 5.52 -4.93
C TYR A 32 20.96 6.84 -4.17
N THR A 33 19.74 7.28 -3.89
CA THR A 33 19.46 8.56 -3.23
C THR A 33 18.67 8.36 -1.94
N MET A 34 18.58 9.42 -1.13
CA MET A 34 17.76 9.49 0.09
C MET A 34 18.17 8.48 1.18
N ILE A 35 19.48 8.26 1.36
CA ILE A 35 20.03 7.38 2.40
C ILE A 35 19.84 8.03 3.79
N SER A 36 19.01 7.44 4.63
CA SER A 36 18.99 7.73 6.07
C SER A 36 18.45 6.54 6.87
N TYR A 37 19.04 6.25 8.04
CA TYR A 37 18.57 5.19 8.96
C TYR A 37 18.20 3.85 8.27
N SER A 38 19.04 3.36 7.37
CA SER A 38 18.84 2.13 6.57
C SER A 38 17.71 2.14 5.53
N PHE A 39 17.09 3.30 5.31
CA PHE A 39 16.18 3.55 4.20
C PHE A 39 16.89 4.32 3.08
N GLY A 40 16.43 4.11 1.87
CA GLY A 40 16.81 4.85 0.67
C GLY A 40 16.23 4.19 -0.57
N GLY A 41 16.57 4.70 -1.75
CA GLY A 41 16.06 4.11 -2.98
C GLY A 41 16.82 4.47 -4.24
N ASP A 42 16.81 3.51 -5.16
CA ASP A 42 17.13 3.67 -6.57
C ASP A 42 15.86 3.89 -7.40
N VAL A 43 16.04 4.22 -8.68
CA VAL A 43 14.94 4.33 -9.66
C VAL A 43 14.01 3.10 -9.62
N LEU A 44 14.57 1.88 -9.50
CA LEU A 44 13.76 0.66 -9.43
C LEU A 44 12.86 0.63 -8.20
N SER A 45 13.40 0.91 -7.01
CA SER A 45 12.60 0.94 -5.78
C SER A 45 11.47 1.98 -5.87
N MET A 46 11.72 3.12 -6.52
CA MET A 46 10.70 4.15 -6.71
C MET A 46 9.59 3.70 -7.65
N CYS A 47 9.94 3.03 -8.76
CA CYS A 47 8.96 2.41 -9.65
C CYS A 47 8.05 1.42 -8.90
N MET A 48 8.63 0.60 -8.00
CA MET A 48 7.87 -0.37 -7.22
C MET A 48 6.98 0.29 -6.16
N ILE A 49 7.47 1.33 -5.48
CA ILE A 49 6.65 2.11 -4.53
C ILE A 49 5.50 2.80 -5.26
N PHE A 50 5.76 3.42 -6.42
CA PHE A 50 4.71 4.02 -7.23
C PHE A 50 3.64 3.00 -7.64
N LEU A 51 4.06 1.82 -8.09
CA LEU A 51 3.15 0.74 -8.45
C LEU A 51 2.30 0.28 -7.25
N SER A 52 2.88 0.20 -6.05
CA SER A 52 2.15 -0.25 -4.84
C SER A 52 0.97 0.65 -4.49
N PHE A 53 1.18 1.97 -4.50
CA PHE A 53 0.09 2.93 -4.28
C PHE A 53 -0.97 2.85 -5.40
N TRP A 54 -0.53 2.71 -6.65
CA TRP A 54 -1.45 2.59 -7.78
C TRP A 54 -2.34 1.35 -7.67
N ILE A 55 -1.76 0.18 -7.40
CA ILE A 55 -2.52 -1.07 -7.26
C ILE A 55 -3.51 -0.99 -6.11
N ILE A 56 -3.13 -0.43 -4.96
CA ILE A 56 -4.00 -0.38 -3.78
C ILE A 56 -5.16 0.60 -4.02
N SER A 57 -4.91 1.71 -4.69
CA SER A 57 -5.98 2.62 -5.11
C SER A 57 -7.00 1.93 -6.03
N LEU A 58 -6.52 1.12 -6.99
CA LEU A 58 -7.38 0.34 -7.89
C LEU A 58 -8.12 -0.78 -7.16
N MET A 59 -7.48 -1.44 -6.20
CA MET A 59 -8.10 -2.48 -5.38
C MET A 59 -9.30 -1.93 -4.59
N ILE A 60 -9.15 -0.74 -3.99
CA ILE A 60 -10.24 -0.07 -3.27
C ILE A 60 -11.38 0.29 -4.22
N ILE A 61 -11.11 0.78 -5.44
CA ILE A 61 -12.16 1.08 -6.43
C ILE A 61 -12.87 -0.20 -6.89
N ALA A 62 -12.10 -1.26 -7.21
CA ALA A 62 -12.64 -2.52 -7.72
C ALA A 62 -13.56 -3.21 -6.69
N SER A 63 -13.26 -3.04 -5.40
CA SER A 63 -14.05 -3.58 -4.28
C SER A 63 -15.35 -2.80 -3.98
N TYR A 64 -15.92 -2.08 -4.95
CA TYR A 64 -17.20 -1.36 -4.84
C TYR A 64 -18.31 -2.19 -4.16
N SER A 65 -18.38 -3.48 -4.49
CA SER A 65 -19.36 -4.41 -3.96
C SER A 65 -19.31 -4.53 -2.44
N VAL A 66 -18.11 -4.53 -1.84
CA VAL A 66 -17.91 -4.66 -0.38
C VAL A 66 -18.58 -3.49 0.35
N TYR A 67 -18.42 -2.26 -0.18
CA TYR A 67 -19.04 -1.07 0.41
C TYR A 67 -20.54 -1.01 0.16
N LYS A 68 -21.00 -1.43 -1.03
CA LYS A 68 -22.43 -1.45 -1.37
C LYS A 68 -23.22 -2.43 -0.51
N PHE A 69 -22.66 -3.61 -0.24
CA PHE A 69 -23.31 -4.64 0.58
C PHE A 69 -23.06 -4.47 2.09
N GLY A 70 -22.24 -3.50 2.50
CA GLY A 70 -21.99 -3.21 3.92
C GLY A 70 -21.13 -4.26 4.62
N ASN A 71 -20.34 -5.05 3.88
CA ASN A 71 -19.52 -6.14 4.41
C ASN A 71 -18.23 -5.59 5.06
N TYR A 72 -18.34 -4.99 6.25
CA TYR A 72 -17.22 -4.47 7.03
C TYR A 72 -16.24 -3.59 6.23
N GLY A 73 -16.78 -2.64 5.44
CA GLY A 73 -15.97 -1.79 4.54
C GLY A 73 -14.87 -0.98 5.23
N GLY A 74 -15.09 -0.55 6.48
CA GLY A 74 -14.06 0.16 7.26
C GLY A 74 -12.84 -0.70 7.56
N GLU A 75 -13.05 -1.96 7.93
CA GLU A 75 -11.96 -2.91 8.25
C GLU A 75 -11.18 -3.27 6.99
N PHE A 76 -11.88 -3.48 5.86
CA PHE A 76 -11.25 -3.72 4.57
C PHE A 76 -10.30 -2.58 4.18
N LEU A 77 -10.72 -1.31 4.34
CA LEU A 77 -9.87 -0.16 4.06
C LEU A 77 -8.62 -0.13 4.95
N VAL A 78 -8.76 -0.48 6.23
CA VAL A 78 -7.63 -0.53 7.18
C VAL A 78 -6.62 -1.60 6.77
N VAL A 79 -7.07 -2.81 6.42
CA VAL A 79 -6.19 -3.89 5.97
C VAL A 79 -5.42 -3.50 4.70
N ASN A 80 -6.07 -2.82 3.75
CA ASN A 80 -5.42 -2.32 2.54
C ASN A 80 -4.32 -1.28 2.83
N VAL A 81 -4.49 -0.43 3.85
CA VAL A 81 -3.43 0.51 4.24
C VAL A 81 -2.28 -0.17 4.93
N PHE A 82 -2.55 -1.16 5.78
CA PHE A 82 -1.46 -1.94 6.37
C PHE A 82 -0.65 -2.66 5.28
N LEU A 83 -1.33 -3.21 4.27
CA LEU A 83 -0.67 -3.79 3.12
C LEU A 83 0.20 -2.75 2.37
N LEU A 84 -0.32 -1.55 2.11
CA LEU A 84 0.45 -0.45 1.50
C LEU A 84 1.70 -0.12 2.32
N LEU A 85 1.54 0.00 3.63
CA LEU A 85 2.63 0.37 4.54
C LEU A 85 3.77 -0.65 4.48
N PHE A 86 3.47 -1.95 4.55
CA PHE A 86 4.52 -2.98 4.47
C PHE A 86 5.20 -3.03 3.10
N LEU A 87 4.47 -2.79 2.01
CA LEU A 87 5.07 -2.72 0.68
C LEU A 87 5.99 -1.49 0.51
N ILE A 88 5.61 -0.33 1.04
CA ILE A 88 6.49 0.84 1.01
C ILE A 88 7.76 0.56 1.83
N LEU A 89 7.63 -0.06 3.00
CA LEU A 89 8.79 -0.41 3.83
C LEU A 89 9.69 -1.45 3.18
N SER A 90 9.14 -2.46 2.50
CA SER A 90 9.98 -3.46 1.82
C SER A 90 10.83 -2.79 0.74
N PHE A 91 10.23 -2.04 -0.17
CA PHE A 91 10.96 -1.43 -1.30
C PHE A 91 11.87 -0.26 -0.92
N SER A 92 11.68 0.37 0.25
CA SER A 92 12.52 1.49 0.69
C SER A 92 13.74 1.10 1.54
N THR A 93 13.94 -0.20 1.83
CA THR A 93 15.05 -0.64 2.69
C THR A 93 16.34 -0.91 1.90
N THR A 94 17.48 -0.58 2.51
CA THR A 94 18.83 -0.89 1.99
C THR A 94 19.29 -2.32 2.32
N ASN A 95 18.83 -2.88 3.44
CA ASN A 95 19.32 -4.14 3.98
C ASN A 95 18.41 -5.32 3.59
N LEU A 96 18.99 -6.38 3.04
CA LEU A 96 18.25 -7.59 2.63
C LEU A 96 17.46 -8.25 3.77
N PHE A 97 17.98 -8.22 5.00
CA PHE A 97 17.26 -8.75 6.16
C PHE A 97 15.98 -7.96 6.46
N LEU A 98 16.04 -6.63 6.41
CA LEU A 98 14.87 -5.77 6.63
C LEU A 98 13.87 -5.89 5.48
N PHE A 99 14.35 -5.97 4.24
CA PHE A 99 13.53 -6.25 3.07
C PHE A 99 12.72 -7.54 3.28
N TYR A 100 13.38 -8.63 3.67
CA TYR A 100 12.74 -9.92 3.90
C TYR A 100 11.67 -9.86 5.00
N LEU A 101 12.00 -9.22 6.13
CA LEU A 101 11.06 -9.06 7.25
C LEU A 101 9.80 -8.32 6.82
N PHE A 102 9.94 -7.16 6.16
CA PHE A 102 8.78 -6.40 5.72
C PHE A 102 8.00 -7.10 4.61
N PHE A 103 8.69 -7.79 3.71
CA PHE A 103 8.05 -8.57 2.66
C PHE A 103 7.21 -9.72 3.23
N GLU A 104 7.73 -10.50 4.18
CA GLU A 104 6.92 -11.54 4.84
C GLU A 104 5.79 -10.95 5.69
N SER A 105 6.02 -9.81 6.37
CA SER A 105 4.95 -9.16 7.14
C SER A 105 3.77 -8.73 6.27
N SER A 106 4.00 -8.46 4.98
CA SER A 106 2.94 -8.15 4.02
C SER A 106 1.99 -9.33 3.75
N LEU A 107 2.43 -10.57 4.03
CA LEU A 107 1.60 -11.76 3.91
C LEU A 107 0.45 -11.78 4.94
N VAL A 108 0.62 -11.12 6.09
CA VAL A 108 -0.42 -11.10 7.13
C VAL A 108 -1.66 -10.32 6.66
N PRO A 109 -1.54 -9.06 6.17
CA PRO A 109 -2.68 -8.36 5.56
C PRO A 109 -3.25 -9.06 4.33
N THR A 110 -2.43 -9.69 3.47
CA THR A 110 -2.97 -10.39 2.28
C THR A 110 -3.83 -11.59 2.69
N LEU A 111 -3.40 -12.36 3.69
CA LEU A 111 -4.20 -13.47 4.22
C LEU A 111 -5.52 -12.98 4.80
N PHE A 112 -5.53 -11.84 5.52
CA PHE A 112 -6.79 -11.26 6.00
C PHE A 112 -7.72 -10.83 4.86
N LEU A 113 -7.20 -10.30 3.75
CA LEU A 113 -8.03 -9.97 2.59
C LEU A 113 -8.65 -11.23 1.96
N ILE A 114 -7.86 -12.29 1.80
CA ILE A 114 -8.30 -13.55 1.18
C ILE A 114 -9.35 -14.24 2.04
N PHE A 115 -9.09 -14.46 3.34
CA PHE A 115 -10.05 -15.14 4.21
C PHE A 115 -11.25 -14.28 4.59
N GLY A 116 -11.08 -12.96 4.70
CA GLY A 116 -12.15 -12.06 5.13
C GLY A 116 -13.16 -11.74 4.02
N TRP A 117 -12.69 -11.53 2.80
CA TRP A 117 -13.52 -11.07 1.68
C TRP A 117 -13.42 -11.94 0.41
N GLY A 118 -12.70 -13.06 0.48
CA GLY A 118 -12.71 -14.09 -0.55
C GLY A 118 -14.05 -14.83 -0.60
N TYR A 119 -14.60 -15.00 -1.80
CA TYR A 119 -15.95 -15.53 -2.00
C TYR A 119 -15.99 -17.07 -2.05
N GLN A 120 -14.83 -17.73 -2.16
CA GLN A 120 -14.74 -19.16 -2.49
C GLN A 120 -14.36 -19.99 -1.24
N PRO A 121 -15.09 -21.07 -0.94
CA PRO A 121 -14.90 -21.87 0.28
C PRO A 121 -13.75 -22.90 0.19
N GLU A 122 -12.63 -22.54 -0.44
CA GLU A 122 -11.42 -23.38 -0.50
C GLU A 122 -10.60 -23.31 0.81
#